data_AF-A0A6S8J521-F1
#
_entry.id   AF-A0A6S8J521-F1
#
_cell.length_a   1.000
_cell.length_b   1.000
_cell.length_c   1.000
_cell.angle_alpha   90.00
_cell.angle_beta   90.00
_cell.angle_gamma   90.00
#
_symmetry.space_group_name_H-M   'P 1'
#
loop_
_entity.id
_entity.type
_entity.pdbx_description
1 polymer ?
#
loop_
_entity_poly.entity_id
_entity_poly.type
_entity_poly.pdbx_seq_one_letter_code
_entity_poly.pdbx_strand_id
1 'polypeptide(L)'
;MNTTVVQDDDTLFAPWQQTTLIIIPYVTGPISMASSSLMVYLIARHWKRKKHFLYHRLLLAMSVCDAVGSINASLSGLVIPREFHRFASRGNMATCEASGFLLQLSASMPLLNMFLCIYYMRVVCFGWVPPTSSSSSSSKGKWGWFEISAYLIAIVYPLAMGGVGILYDSFSPMATLPGWCYFSEMPYDCNKFDDVECIRGENYSFIQLFASTIPLLCSVILGVVSVSMITRKVRRQQALMTTRYGISTSTVGQSQDFQDNSTIDNASTSHSTIRWLGGHESKNCCCPRWRSVHTSSETVNLGNMDNRMEQTAQQARLYAASFFITYMVPITQGFTGAFLTADRDNRAFFFVTGILITVLTPLQGLWNLMIYIRPQYRQLRLRNPASHWWVIFYRTLSSAIVGHPPEIRSRTRSIDNETHSESWPHRLWHTVQRKCGGRSIVQVPAPNTSLSLPANASEEGKQDKSYLAKSFSVPSEFEMVSTPNNESDSHAVSTAISIEFNNNTAASSVDNDESYRESNKCFCFDAS
;
A
#
# COMPACT_ATOMS: atom_id res chain seq x y z
N MET A 1 53.94 0.02 -22.07
CA MET A 1 52.49 -0.11 -22.36
C MET A 1 51.95 1.29 -22.52
N ASN A 2 51.71 1.73 -23.76
CA ASN A 2 51.05 3.00 -24.01
C ASN A 2 49.60 2.82 -23.60
N THR A 3 49.21 3.37 -22.45
CA THR A 3 47.81 3.64 -22.11
C THR A 3 47.34 4.71 -23.09
N THR A 4 46.97 4.30 -24.29
CA THR A 4 46.13 5.11 -25.17
C THR A 4 44.89 5.42 -24.35
N VAL A 5 44.78 6.68 -23.93
CA VAL A 5 43.61 7.24 -23.27
C VAL A 5 42.43 6.91 -24.17
N VAL A 6 41.64 5.90 -23.77
CA VAL A 6 40.39 5.56 -24.44
C VAL A 6 39.54 6.82 -24.36
N GLN A 7 39.29 7.39 -25.53
CA GLN A 7 38.76 8.73 -25.72
C GLN A 7 37.32 8.80 -25.19
N ASP A 8 36.99 9.86 -24.44
CA ASP A 8 35.69 10.13 -23.77
C ASP A 8 34.42 10.14 -24.67
N ASP A 9 34.54 9.79 -25.95
CA ASP A 9 33.48 9.86 -26.96
C ASP A 9 32.43 8.72 -26.85
N ASP A 10 32.63 7.76 -25.95
CA ASP A 10 31.74 6.60 -25.78
C ASP A 10 30.62 6.82 -24.76
N THR A 11 30.47 8.03 -24.23
CA THR A 11 29.36 8.30 -23.30
C THR A 11 28.02 8.47 -24.03
N LEU A 12 27.01 7.71 -23.60
CA LEU A 12 25.64 7.79 -24.15
C LEU A 12 25.01 9.19 -23.97
N PHE A 13 25.47 9.96 -22.99
CA PHE A 13 24.87 11.25 -22.59
C PHE A 13 25.90 12.37 -22.52
N ALA A 14 25.45 13.59 -22.81
CA ALA A 14 26.25 14.80 -22.68
C ALA A 14 26.59 15.05 -21.20
N PRO A 15 27.69 15.75 -20.90
CA PRO A 15 28.09 16.01 -19.51
C PRO A 15 27.00 16.62 -18.62
N TRP A 16 26.20 17.56 -19.16
CA TRP A 16 25.09 18.18 -18.43
C TRP A 16 23.92 17.20 -18.18
N GLN A 17 23.67 16.26 -19.09
CA GLN A 17 22.64 15.23 -18.94
C GLN A 17 23.03 14.25 -17.83
N GLN A 18 24.29 13.82 -17.81
CA GLN A 18 24.82 12.95 -16.75
C GLN A 18 24.71 13.65 -15.39
N THR A 19 25.14 14.91 -15.31
CA THR A 19 25.08 15.72 -14.09
C THR A 19 23.65 15.84 -13.58
N THR A 20 22.68 16.06 -14.47
CA THR A 20 21.26 16.15 -14.12
C THR A 20 20.74 14.85 -13.50
N LEU A 21 21.05 13.70 -14.12
CA LEU A 21 20.62 12.38 -13.64
C LEU A 21 21.25 12.01 -12.28
N ILE A 22 22.42 12.57 -11.94
CA ILE A 22 23.09 12.39 -10.65
C ILE A 22 22.53 13.32 -9.57
N ILE A 23 22.17 14.57 -9.91
CA ILE A 23 21.68 15.54 -8.92
C ILE A 23 20.24 15.24 -8.47
N ILE A 24 19.37 14.77 -9.37
CA ILE A 24 17.95 14.53 -9.04
C ILE A 24 17.79 13.60 -7.81
N PRO A 25 18.45 12.44 -7.74
CA PRO A 25 18.38 11.55 -6.58
C PRO A 25 18.86 12.16 -5.26
N TYR A 26 19.75 13.18 -5.28
CA TYR A 26 20.16 13.89 -4.07
C TYR A 26 19.02 14.67 -3.42
N VAL A 27 17.96 14.99 -4.16
CA VAL A 27 16.78 15.66 -3.63
C VAL A 27 15.66 14.66 -3.37
N THR A 28 15.38 13.77 -4.32
CA THR A 28 14.26 12.82 -4.21
C THR A 28 14.53 11.70 -3.19
N GLY A 29 15.80 11.25 -3.07
CA GLY A 29 16.23 10.26 -2.11
C GLY A 29 15.97 10.66 -0.65
N PRO A 30 16.46 11.82 -0.16
CA PRO A 30 16.25 12.24 1.22
C PRO A 30 14.77 12.45 1.60
N ILE A 31 13.96 12.99 0.68
CA ILE A 31 12.51 13.17 0.89
C ILE A 31 11.84 11.82 1.14
N SER A 32 12.20 10.81 0.35
CA SER A 32 11.64 9.47 0.51
C SER A 32 12.17 8.76 1.74
N MET A 33 13.48 8.86 2.02
CA MET A 33 14.08 8.33 3.23
C MET A 33 13.39 8.86 4.49
N ALA A 34 13.11 10.17 4.55
CA ALA A 34 12.37 10.78 5.65
C ALA A 34 10.93 10.26 5.74
N SER A 35 10.26 10.12 4.60
CA SER A 35 8.88 9.61 4.53
C SER A 35 8.76 8.16 5.00
N SER A 36 9.67 7.30 4.54
CA SER A 36 9.72 5.89 4.94
C SER A 36 10.17 5.70 6.38
N SER A 37 11.14 6.49 6.86
CA SER A 37 11.53 6.50 8.27
C SER A 37 10.35 6.91 9.18
N LEU A 38 9.58 7.90 8.76
CA LEU A 38 8.37 8.31 9.47
C LEU A 38 7.32 7.20 9.47
N MET A 39 7.12 6.50 8.35
CA MET A 39 6.22 5.35 8.30
C MET A 39 6.66 4.23 9.26
N VAL A 40 7.95 3.88 9.26
CA VAL A 40 8.54 2.91 10.18
C VAL A 40 8.28 3.33 11.63
N TYR A 41 8.54 4.59 11.97
CA TYR A 41 8.25 5.16 13.29
C TYR A 41 6.77 5.03 13.67
N LEU A 42 5.84 5.41 12.78
CA LEU A 42 4.40 5.35 13.03
C LEU A 42 3.91 3.90 13.25
N ILE A 43 4.47 2.93 12.53
CA ILE A 43 4.15 1.51 12.70
C ILE A 43 4.75 0.97 14.00
N ALA A 44 6.03 1.23 14.26
CA ALA A 44 6.76 0.78 15.44
C ALA A 44 6.13 1.32 16.73
N ARG A 45 5.71 2.58 16.74
CA ARG A 45 5.06 3.18 17.90
C ARG A 45 3.75 2.49 18.29
N HIS A 46 2.98 2.05 17.30
CA HIS A 46 1.71 1.35 17.54
C HIS A 46 1.86 -0.17 17.51
N TRP A 47 3.08 -0.69 17.55
CA TRP A 47 3.38 -2.11 17.38
C TRP A 47 2.64 -3.01 18.37
N LYS A 48 2.59 -2.62 19.66
CA LYS A 48 1.90 -3.41 20.70
C LYS A 48 0.43 -3.71 20.36
N ARG A 49 -0.27 -2.77 19.70
CA ARG A 49 -1.68 -2.91 19.31
C ARG A 49 -1.86 -3.51 17.90
N LYS A 50 -0.87 -3.34 17.03
CA LYS A 50 -1.01 -3.61 15.59
C LYS A 50 -0.19 -4.79 15.06
N LYS A 51 0.72 -5.37 15.85
CA LYS A 51 1.63 -6.45 15.41
C LYS A 51 0.93 -7.68 14.81
N HIS A 52 -0.33 -7.92 15.20
CA HIS A 52 -1.10 -9.07 14.73
C HIS A 52 -1.61 -8.91 13.29
N PHE A 53 -1.62 -7.70 12.74
CA PHE A 53 -2.09 -7.47 11.38
C PHE A 53 -0.95 -7.59 10.38
N LEU A 54 -1.04 -8.60 9.51
CA LEU A 54 -0.08 -8.84 8.44
C LEU A 54 0.16 -7.61 7.56
N TYR A 55 -0.89 -6.83 7.27
CA TYR A 55 -0.81 -5.55 6.57
C TYR A 55 0.29 -4.63 7.11
N HIS A 56 0.35 -4.42 8.42
CA HIS A 56 1.33 -3.52 9.03
C HIS A 56 2.75 -4.08 8.98
N ARG A 57 2.91 -5.41 9.00
CA ARG A 57 4.21 -6.08 8.91
C ARG A 57 4.77 -6.04 7.49
N LEU A 58 3.93 -6.24 6.48
CA LEU A 58 4.30 -6.08 5.07
C LEU A 58 4.68 -4.62 4.76
N LEU A 59 3.89 -3.66 5.24
CA LEU A 59 4.22 -2.24 5.07
C LEU A 59 5.50 -1.83 5.79
N LEU A 60 5.75 -2.36 7.00
CA LEU A 60 6.99 -2.10 7.72
C LEU A 60 8.19 -2.57 6.89
N ALA A 61 8.16 -3.80 6.38
CA ALA A 61 9.22 -4.32 5.55
C ALA A 61 9.40 -3.49 4.27
N MET A 62 8.29 -3.09 3.64
CA MET A 62 8.32 -2.26 2.43
C MET A 62 8.99 -0.91 2.69
N SER A 63 8.66 -0.24 3.79
CA SER A 63 9.28 1.04 4.17
C SER A 63 10.74 0.90 4.59
N VAL A 64 11.15 -0.23 5.18
CA VAL A 64 12.57 -0.49 5.48
C VAL A 64 13.36 -0.66 4.18
N CYS A 65 12.88 -1.47 3.24
CA CYS A 65 13.53 -1.64 1.93
C CYS A 65 13.59 -0.32 1.15
N ASP A 66 12.52 0.48 1.21
CA ASP A 66 12.46 1.80 0.58
C ASP A 66 13.42 2.81 1.20
N ALA A 67 13.58 2.81 2.53
CA ALA A 67 14.60 3.63 3.18
C ALA A 67 16.01 3.24 2.73
N VAL A 68 16.31 1.94 2.60
CA VAL A 68 17.59 1.45 2.08
C VAL A 68 17.82 1.89 0.63
N GLY A 69 16.83 1.72 -0.24
CA GLY A 69 16.89 2.18 -1.63
C GLY A 69 17.07 3.70 -1.75
N SER A 70 16.39 4.46 -0.88
CA SER A 70 16.47 5.92 -0.82
C SER A 70 17.84 6.41 -0.33
N ILE A 71 18.46 5.73 0.63
CA ILE A 71 19.84 5.99 1.04
C ILE A 71 20.78 5.77 -0.14
N ASN A 72 20.64 4.63 -0.84
CA ASN A 72 21.47 4.33 -2.00
C ASN A 72 21.30 5.38 -3.12
N ALA A 73 20.08 5.79 -3.41
CA ALA A 73 19.79 6.86 -4.38
C ALA A 73 20.41 8.21 -3.93
N SER A 74 20.36 8.53 -2.64
CA SER A 74 20.97 9.76 -2.09
C SER A 74 22.50 9.75 -2.17
N LEU A 75 23.11 8.58 -2.19
CA LEU A 75 24.55 8.39 -2.35
C LEU A 75 24.96 8.16 -3.82
N SER A 76 24.02 8.27 -4.76
CA SER A 76 24.30 8.13 -6.19
C SER A 76 25.41 9.09 -6.63
N GLY A 77 26.20 8.72 -7.64
CA GLY A 77 27.40 9.49 -8.02
C GLY A 77 28.58 9.32 -7.06
N LEU A 78 28.40 9.49 -5.75
CA LEU A 78 29.48 9.36 -4.76
C LEU A 78 30.08 7.95 -4.72
N VAL A 79 29.26 6.92 -4.93
CA VAL A 79 29.67 5.51 -4.95
C VAL A 79 30.33 5.06 -6.26
N ILE A 80 30.30 5.89 -7.31
CA ILE A 80 30.91 5.59 -8.60
C ILE A 80 32.44 5.69 -8.51
N PRO A 81 33.21 4.74 -9.11
CA PRO A 81 34.65 4.80 -9.13
C PRO A 81 35.19 6.08 -9.77
N ARG A 82 36.26 6.64 -9.20
CA ARG A 82 36.89 7.90 -9.68
C ARG A 82 37.39 7.82 -11.11
N GLU A 83 37.73 6.62 -11.57
CA GLU A 83 38.25 6.32 -12.91
C GLU A 83 37.28 6.71 -14.04
N PHE A 84 35.97 6.79 -13.75
CA PHE A 84 34.96 7.13 -14.76
C PHE A 84 34.82 8.64 -15.01
N HIS A 85 35.56 9.50 -14.29
CA HIS A 85 35.55 10.95 -14.45
C HIS A 85 34.14 11.60 -14.50
N ARG A 86 33.16 11.02 -13.78
CA ARG A 86 31.77 11.52 -13.74
C ARG A 86 31.60 12.58 -12.65
N PHE A 87 30.55 13.40 -12.78
CA PHE A 87 30.19 14.34 -11.73
C PHE A 87 30.04 13.63 -10.37
N ALA A 88 30.72 14.14 -9.35
CA ALA A 88 30.74 13.60 -7.98
C ALA A 88 31.27 12.15 -7.81
N SER A 89 31.92 11.54 -8.81
CA SER A 89 32.52 10.21 -8.63
C SER A 89 33.70 10.26 -7.66
N ARG A 90 33.52 9.69 -6.46
CA ARG A 90 34.53 9.68 -5.39
C ARG A 90 34.84 8.27 -4.86
N GLY A 91 34.07 7.27 -5.28
CA GLY A 91 34.14 5.91 -4.80
C GLY A 91 35.18 5.05 -5.51
N ASN A 92 35.01 3.74 -5.40
CA ASN A 92 35.78 2.70 -6.06
C ASN A 92 34.84 1.54 -6.45
N MET A 93 35.38 0.46 -7.02
CA MET A 93 34.54 -0.68 -7.43
C MET A 93 33.83 -1.35 -6.24
N ALA A 94 34.44 -1.42 -5.06
CA ALA A 94 33.79 -1.99 -3.87
C ALA A 94 32.58 -1.16 -3.41
N THR A 95 32.64 0.18 -3.46
CA THR A 95 31.47 1.03 -3.15
C THR A 95 30.37 0.89 -4.21
N CYS A 96 30.76 0.66 -5.46
CA CYS A 96 29.83 0.42 -6.56
C CYS A 96 29.10 -0.93 -6.41
N GLU A 97 29.83 -1.99 -6.06
CA GLU A 97 29.24 -3.31 -5.76
C GLU A 97 28.29 -3.25 -4.56
N ALA A 98 28.69 -2.58 -3.48
CA ALA A 98 27.82 -2.38 -2.32
C ALA A 98 26.55 -1.61 -2.71
N SER A 99 26.68 -0.57 -3.54
CA SER A 99 25.54 0.19 -4.05
C SER A 99 24.62 -0.67 -4.92
N GLY A 100 25.17 -1.47 -5.83
CA GLY A 100 24.42 -2.40 -6.67
C GLY A 100 23.68 -3.46 -5.85
N PHE A 101 24.32 -3.98 -4.81
CA PHE A 101 23.68 -4.90 -3.86
C PHE A 101 22.51 -4.25 -3.10
N LEU A 102 22.70 -3.03 -2.57
CA LEU A 102 21.63 -2.31 -1.87
C LEU A 102 20.46 -1.96 -2.80
N LEU A 103 20.78 -1.59 -4.04
CA LEU A 103 19.77 -1.38 -5.09
C LEU A 103 19.01 -2.67 -5.38
N GLN A 104 19.70 -3.80 -5.50
CA GLN A 104 19.06 -5.09 -5.70
C GLN A 104 18.19 -5.50 -4.50
N LEU A 105 18.62 -5.21 -3.26
CA LEU A 105 17.78 -5.41 -2.08
C LEU A 105 16.52 -4.54 -2.12
N SER A 106 16.59 -3.31 -2.66
CA SER A 106 15.42 -2.46 -2.86
C SER A 106 14.42 -3.01 -3.87
N ALA A 107 14.82 -3.94 -4.76
CA ALA A 107 13.91 -4.71 -5.62
C ALA A 107 12.95 -5.62 -4.82
N SER A 108 13.09 -5.70 -3.50
CA SER A 108 12.07 -6.24 -2.60
C SER A 108 10.75 -5.47 -2.62
N MET A 109 10.79 -4.16 -2.87
CA MET A 109 9.62 -3.26 -2.85
C MET A 109 8.51 -3.64 -3.84
N PRO A 110 8.76 -3.88 -5.15
CA PRO A 110 7.75 -4.34 -6.09
C PRO A 110 7.10 -5.66 -5.63
N LEU A 111 7.91 -6.60 -5.12
CA LEU A 111 7.44 -7.90 -4.63
C LEU A 111 6.58 -7.76 -3.37
N LEU A 112 6.98 -6.94 -2.40
CA LEU A 112 6.16 -6.65 -1.22
C LEU A 112 4.84 -5.97 -1.60
N ASN A 113 4.84 -5.10 -2.62
CA ASN A 113 3.61 -4.48 -3.10
C ASN A 113 2.68 -5.47 -3.80
N MET A 114 3.23 -6.42 -4.56
CA MET A 114 2.48 -7.55 -5.09
C MET A 114 1.82 -8.36 -3.96
N PHE A 115 2.56 -8.73 -2.91
CA PHE A 115 1.98 -9.43 -1.76
C PHE A 115 0.94 -8.58 -1.01
N LEU A 116 1.09 -7.26 -0.97
CA LEU A 116 0.08 -6.35 -0.43
C LEU A 116 -1.21 -6.38 -1.26
N CYS A 117 -1.11 -6.40 -2.59
CA CYS A 117 -2.26 -6.53 -3.48
C CYS A 117 -2.96 -7.89 -3.30
N ILE A 118 -2.19 -8.98 -3.20
CA ILE A 118 -2.72 -10.32 -2.92
C ILE A 118 -3.39 -10.37 -1.54
N TYR A 119 -2.79 -9.74 -0.53
CA TYR A 119 -3.38 -9.61 0.81
C TYR A 119 -4.77 -8.94 0.73
N TYR A 120 -4.87 -7.80 0.06
CA TYR A 120 -6.14 -7.10 -0.10
C TYR A 120 -7.16 -7.93 -0.89
N MET A 121 -6.72 -8.64 -1.92
CA MET A 121 -7.58 -9.57 -2.66
C MET A 121 -8.09 -10.69 -1.75
N ARG A 122 -7.26 -11.28 -0.89
CA ARG A 122 -7.68 -12.31 0.08
C ARG A 122 -8.72 -11.78 1.07
N VAL A 123 -8.51 -10.57 1.60
CA VAL A 123 -9.45 -9.94 2.52
C VAL A 123 -10.77 -9.60 1.83
N VAL A 124 -10.73 -8.89 0.70
CA VAL A 124 -11.94 -8.39 0.02
C VAL A 124 -12.63 -9.50 -0.77
N CYS A 125 -11.89 -10.25 -1.60
CA CYS A 125 -12.45 -11.26 -2.50
C CYS A 125 -12.79 -12.58 -1.80
N PHE A 126 -11.96 -13.02 -0.87
CA PHE A 126 -12.14 -14.32 -0.21
C PHE A 126 -12.68 -14.23 1.21
N GLY A 127 -12.94 -13.02 1.71
CA GLY A 127 -13.50 -12.82 3.06
C GLY A 127 -12.58 -13.32 4.16
N TRP A 128 -11.26 -13.35 3.92
CA TRP A 128 -10.32 -13.79 4.93
C TRP A 128 -10.31 -12.81 6.10
N VAL A 129 -10.67 -13.31 7.28
CA VAL A 129 -10.66 -12.53 8.51
C VAL A 129 -9.23 -12.52 9.07
N PRO A 130 -8.62 -11.34 9.30
CA PRO A 130 -7.32 -11.25 9.94
C PRO A 130 -7.35 -11.94 11.31
N PRO A 131 -6.27 -12.60 11.73
CA PRO A 131 -6.24 -13.30 13.01
C PRO A 131 -6.40 -12.28 14.14
N THR A 132 -7.56 -12.28 14.78
CA THR A 132 -7.79 -11.56 16.04
C THR A 132 -7.26 -12.39 17.19
N SER A 133 -6.98 -11.76 18.35
CA SER A 133 -6.50 -12.47 19.54
C SER A 133 -7.42 -13.61 19.98
N SER A 134 -8.72 -13.56 19.65
CA SER A 134 -9.72 -14.58 19.96
C SER A 134 -9.99 -15.58 18.83
N SER A 135 -9.31 -15.45 17.67
CA SER A 135 -9.60 -16.31 16.51
C SER A 135 -9.15 -17.76 16.73
N SER A 136 -10.03 -18.68 16.30
CA SER A 136 -9.81 -20.14 16.33
C SER A 136 -8.50 -20.54 15.66
N SER A 137 -7.81 -21.52 16.26
CA SER A 137 -6.49 -22.01 15.88
C SER A 137 -6.33 -22.30 14.38
N SER A 138 -7.40 -22.77 13.72
CA SER A 138 -7.38 -23.14 12.29
C SER A 138 -7.03 -21.99 11.34
N SER A 139 -7.43 -20.74 11.64
CA SER A 139 -7.13 -19.59 10.77
C SER A 139 -5.67 -19.15 10.85
N LYS A 140 -5.01 -19.37 12.00
CA LYS A 140 -3.63 -18.92 12.25
C LYS A 140 -2.63 -19.58 11.30
N GLY A 141 -2.81 -20.86 10.97
CA GLY A 141 -1.92 -21.59 10.07
C GLY A 141 -1.88 -20.99 8.67
N LYS A 142 -3.04 -20.65 8.08
CA LYS A 142 -3.12 -20.14 6.71
C LYS A 142 -2.42 -18.79 6.53
N TRP A 143 -2.58 -17.88 7.49
CA TRP A 143 -1.91 -16.58 7.46
C TRP A 143 -0.40 -16.70 7.68
N GLY A 144 0.04 -17.62 8.54
CA GLY A 144 1.45 -17.88 8.78
C GLY A 144 2.18 -18.35 7.52
N TRP A 145 1.61 -19.31 6.80
CA TRP A 145 2.19 -19.78 5.54
C TRP A 145 2.28 -18.67 4.49
N PHE A 146 1.21 -17.89 4.32
CA PHE A 146 1.21 -16.76 3.39
C PHE A 146 2.27 -15.71 3.73
N GLU A 147 2.43 -15.40 5.02
CA GLU A 147 3.46 -14.46 5.49
C GLU A 147 4.89 -14.97 5.25
N ILE A 148 5.16 -16.24 5.56
CA ILE A 148 6.47 -16.86 5.31
C ILE A 148 6.79 -16.83 3.81
N SER A 149 5.85 -17.22 2.96
CA SER A 149 6.05 -17.15 1.51
C SER A 149 6.30 -15.72 1.02
N ALA A 150 5.58 -14.73 1.57
CA ALA A 150 5.78 -13.33 1.23
C ALA A 150 7.21 -12.87 1.55
N TYR A 151 7.75 -13.18 2.72
CA TYR A 151 9.12 -12.79 3.09
C TYR A 151 10.19 -13.58 2.35
N LEU A 152 9.98 -14.88 2.13
CA LEU A 152 10.90 -15.71 1.37
C LEU A 152 11.06 -15.18 -0.05
N ILE A 153 9.95 -14.89 -0.73
CA ILE A 153 9.98 -14.40 -2.11
C ILE A 153 10.37 -12.92 -2.16
N ALA A 154 9.89 -12.07 -1.25
CA ALA A 154 10.11 -10.65 -1.39
C ALA A 154 11.43 -10.14 -0.78
N ILE A 155 12.04 -10.86 0.17
CA ILE A 155 13.28 -10.42 0.85
C ILE A 155 14.44 -11.38 0.56
N VAL A 156 14.24 -12.68 0.77
CA VAL A 156 15.33 -13.66 0.64
C VAL A 156 15.77 -13.78 -0.81
N TYR A 157 14.83 -13.74 -1.76
CA TYR A 157 15.16 -13.79 -3.19
C TYR A 157 16.01 -12.60 -3.67
N PRO A 158 15.64 -11.31 -3.47
CA PRO A 158 16.50 -10.20 -3.87
C PRO A 158 17.87 -10.23 -3.17
N LEU A 159 17.92 -10.66 -1.91
CA LEU A 159 19.18 -10.81 -1.16
C LEU A 159 20.07 -11.90 -1.78
N ALA A 160 19.51 -13.05 -2.13
CA ALA A 160 20.23 -14.13 -2.81
C ALA A 160 20.73 -13.68 -4.19
N MET A 161 19.88 -13.02 -4.99
CA MET A 161 20.29 -12.50 -6.29
C MET A 161 21.33 -11.38 -6.20
N GLY A 162 21.27 -10.55 -5.15
CA GLY A 162 22.32 -9.59 -4.83
C GLY A 162 23.64 -10.28 -4.51
N GLY A 163 23.61 -11.36 -3.72
CA GLY A 163 24.80 -12.18 -3.42
C GLY A 163 25.40 -12.82 -4.67
N VAL A 164 24.56 -13.36 -5.57
CA VAL A 164 24.99 -13.84 -6.90
C VAL A 164 25.67 -12.71 -7.68
N GLY A 165 25.11 -11.51 -7.69
CA GLY A 165 25.72 -10.36 -8.36
C GLY A 165 27.13 -10.00 -7.85
N ILE A 166 27.38 -10.13 -6.55
CA ILE A 166 28.73 -9.94 -5.98
C ILE A 166 29.65 -11.10 -6.39
N LEU A 167 29.19 -12.35 -6.27
CA LEU A 167 30.00 -13.53 -6.58
C LEU A 167 30.44 -13.61 -8.05
N TYR A 168 29.63 -13.08 -8.97
CA TYR A 168 29.92 -13.03 -10.41
C TYR A 168 30.43 -11.67 -10.88
N ASP A 169 30.85 -10.80 -9.95
CA ASP A 169 31.39 -9.47 -10.27
C ASP A 169 30.51 -8.66 -11.24
N SER A 170 29.20 -8.83 -11.15
CA SER A 170 28.25 -8.34 -12.15
C SER A 170 27.80 -6.90 -11.90
N PHE A 171 28.17 -6.32 -10.76
CA PHE A 171 27.83 -4.94 -10.43
C PHE A 171 28.87 -3.96 -10.99
N SER A 172 28.41 -3.13 -11.92
CA SER A 172 29.22 -2.10 -12.57
C SER A 172 28.44 -0.78 -12.68
N PRO A 173 29.11 0.36 -12.92
CA PRO A 173 28.42 1.61 -13.24
C PRO A 173 27.53 1.44 -14.47
N MET A 174 26.30 1.93 -14.41
CA MET A 174 25.39 1.84 -15.56
C MET A 174 25.71 2.92 -16.60
N ALA A 175 25.60 2.57 -17.89
CA ALA A 175 25.64 3.54 -19.00
C ALA A 175 24.35 4.36 -19.09
N THR A 176 23.18 3.71 -18.97
CA THR A 176 21.85 4.33 -19.17
C THR A 176 21.37 5.17 -17.99
N LEU A 177 21.97 5.00 -16.81
CA LEU A 177 21.66 5.75 -15.58
C LEU A 177 22.96 6.18 -14.91
N PRO A 178 23.58 7.28 -15.37
CA PRO A 178 24.79 7.84 -14.77
C PRO A 178 24.58 8.08 -13.27
N GLY A 179 25.55 7.66 -12.46
CA GLY A 179 25.47 7.77 -10.99
C GLY A 179 24.98 6.53 -10.27
N TRP A 180 24.52 5.51 -11.00
CA TRP A 180 24.00 4.26 -10.44
C TRP A 180 24.95 3.09 -10.74
N CYS A 181 25.03 2.16 -9.79
CA CYS A 181 25.68 0.87 -9.97
C CYS A 181 24.62 -0.22 -9.97
N TYR A 182 24.66 -1.11 -10.95
CA TYR A 182 23.73 -2.24 -11.07
C TYR A 182 24.32 -3.33 -11.95
N PHE A 183 23.52 -4.35 -12.31
CA PHE A 183 23.94 -5.38 -13.25
C PHE A 183 24.30 -4.74 -14.60
N SER A 184 25.58 -4.74 -14.94
CA SER A 184 26.11 -4.17 -16.18
C SER A 184 27.47 -4.79 -16.51
N GLU A 185 27.74 -4.89 -17.79
CA GLU A 185 29.06 -5.26 -18.31
C GLU A 185 30.08 -4.11 -18.18
N MET A 186 31.36 -4.47 -18.17
CA MET A 186 32.48 -3.55 -18.26
C MET A 186 33.65 -4.20 -19.03
N PRO A 187 34.24 -3.54 -20.04
CA PRO A 187 33.81 -2.28 -20.67
C PRO A 187 32.38 -2.35 -21.26
N TYR A 188 31.77 -1.21 -21.56
CA TYR A 188 30.44 -1.20 -22.18
C TYR A 188 30.48 -1.87 -23.55
N ASP A 189 29.44 -2.65 -23.87
CA ASP A 189 29.30 -3.40 -25.12
C ASP A 189 30.40 -4.45 -25.38
N CYS A 190 31.18 -4.87 -24.37
CA CYS A 190 32.21 -5.90 -24.54
C CYS A 190 31.63 -7.24 -25.03
N ASN A 191 30.37 -7.59 -24.69
CA ASN A 191 29.73 -8.80 -25.19
C ASN A 191 29.34 -8.72 -26.69
N LYS A 192 29.44 -7.56 -27.33
CA LYS A 192 29.15 -7.38 -28.77
C LYS A 192 30.38 -7.48 -29.67
N PHE A 193 31.57 -7.28 -29.11
CA PHE A 193 32.82 -7.24 -29.86
C PHE A 193 33.74 -8.37 -29.40
N ASP A 194 33.98 -9.35 -30.27
CA ASP A 194 34.83 -10.51 -29.97
C ASP A 194 36.28 -10.12 -29.60
N ASP A 195 36.72 -8.91 -30.00
CA ASP A 195 38.07 -8.39 -29.75
C ASP A 195 38.25 -7.72 -28.38
N VAL A 196 37.18 -7.50 -27.61
CA VAL A 196 37.22 -6.80 -26.32
C VAL A 196 36.86 -7.75 -25.19
N GLU A 197 37.85 -8.13 -24.38
CA GLU A 197 37.63 -8.99 -23.21
C GLU A 197 36.76 -8.27 -22.15
N CYS A 198 35.65 -8.89 -21.77
CA CYS A 198 34.79 -8.42 -20.68
C CYS A 198 35.48 -8.66 -19.33
N ILE A 199 35.85 -7.57 -18.64
CA ILE A 199 36.47 -7.64 -17.31
C ILE A 199 35.42 -7.99 -16.24
N ARG A 200 34.17 -7.51 -16.42
CA ARG A 200 33.08 -7.71 -15.46
C ARG A 200 31.75 -7.90 -16.15
N GLY A 201 30.84 -8.59 -15.47
CA GLY A 201 29.47 -8.77 -15.93
C GLY A 201 29.35 -9.69 -17.14
N GLU A 202 30.20 -10.72 -17.23
CA GLU A 202 29.95 -11.81 -18.18
C GLU A 202 28.55 -12.38 -17.90
N ASN A 203 27.71 -12.48 -18.93
CA ASN A 203 26.31 -12.91 -18.81
C ASN A 203 25.40 -11.97 -17.96
N TYR A 204 25.76 -10.69 -17.77
CA TYR A 204 24.95 -9.77 -16.96
C TYR A 204 23.48 -9.67 -17.41
N SER A 205 23.21 -9.77 -18.72
CA SER A 205 21.85 -9.69 -19.26
C SER A 205 20.95 -10.81 -18.73
N PHE A 206 21.49 -12.03 -18.64
CA PHE A 206 20.78 -13.17 -18.07
C PHE A 206 20.54 -12.94 -16.57
N ILE A 207 21.57 -12.53 -15.83
CA ILE A 207 21.44 -12.27 -14.39
C ILE A 207 20.41 -11.17 -14.14
N GLN A 208 20.46 -10.06 -14.89
CA GLN A 208 19.51 -8.94 -14.78
C GLN A 208 18.07 -9.36 -15.07
N LEU A 209 17.87 -10.19 -16.11
CA LEU A 209 16.55 -10.70 -16.49
C LEU A 209 15.89 -11.46 -15.34
N PHE A 210 16.63 -12.38 -14.70
CA PHE A 210 16.12 -13.15 -13.56
C PHE A 210 16.07 -12.32 -12.28
N ALA A 211 17.14 -11.59 -11.95
CA ALA A 211 17.24 -10.83 -10.71
C ALA A 211 16.21 -9.70 -10.59
N SER A 212 15.80 -9.11 -11.72
CA SER A 212 15.03 -7.87 -11.73
C SER A 212 13.81 -7.92 -12.64
N THR A 213 14.00 -8.13 -13.94
CA THR A 213 12.95 -7.93 -14.95
C THR A 213 11.78 -8.91 -14.79
N ILE A 214 12.06 -10.22 -14.66
CA ILE A 214 11.02 -11.25 -14.48
C ILE A 214 10.23 -11.01 -13.18
N PRO A 215 10.85 -10.90 -11.99
CA PRO A 215 10.14 -10.60 -10.74
C PRO A 215 9.28 -9.33 -10.83
N LEU A 216 9.80 -8.29 -11.46
CA LEU A 216 9.10 -7.03 -11.61
C LEU A 216 7.88 -7.16 -12.53
N LEU A 217 8.02 -7.84 -13.67
CA LEU A 217 6.89 -8.14 -14.56
C LEU A 217 5.83 -9.01 -13.87
N CYS A 218 6.24 -10.06 -13.17
CA CYS A 218 5.34 -10.90 -12.39
C CYS A 218 4.56 -10.09 -11.35
N SER A 219 5.23 -9.15 -10.66
CA SER A 219 4.60 -8.28 -9.66
C SER A 219 3.54 -7.36 -10.27
N VAL A 220 3.78 -6.83 -11.48
CA VAL A 220 2.82 -6.04 -12.26
C VAL A 220 1.60 -6.88 -12.65
N ILE A 221 1.82 -8.04 -13.26
CA ILE A 221 0.73 -8.91 -13.74
C ILE A 221 -0.16 -9.32 -12.55
N LEU A 222 0.43 -9.80 -11.47
CA LEU A 222 -0.30 -10.22 -10.28
C LEU A 222 -1.00 -9.05 -9.57
N GLY A 223 -0.38 -7.87 -9.58
CA GLY A 223 -1.00 -6.62 -9.10
C GLY A 223 -2.26 -6.25 -9.90
N VAL A 224 -2.16 -6.24 -11.24
CA VAL A 224 -3.30 -5.94 -12.14
C VAL A 224 -4.44 -6.94 -11.93
N VAL A 225 -4.13 -8.25 -11.90
CA VAL A 225 -5.12 -9.31 -11.68
C VAL A 225 -5.81 -9.13 -10.31
N SER A 226 -5.03 -8.89 -9.25
CA SER A 226 -5.57 -8.71 -7.89
C SER A 226 -6.52 -7.51 -7.81
N VAL A 227 -6.13 -6.35 -8.35
CA VAL A 227 -6.95 -5.14 -8.34
C VAL A 227 -8.19 -5.28 -9.22
N SER A 228 -8.06 -5.96 -10.35
CA SER A 228 -9.18 -6.25 -11.26
C SER A 228 -10.23 -7.11 -10.56
N MET A 229 -9.81 -8.16 -9.85
CA MET A 229 -10.70 -9.00 -9.05
C MET A 229 -11.39 -8.23 -7.92
N ILE A 230 -10.64 -7.40 -7.17
CA ILE A 230 -11.19 -6.53 -6.12
C ILE A 230 -12.25 -5.60 -6.70
N THR A 231 -11.95 -4.95 -7.82
CA THR A 231 -12.85 -3.98 -8.46
C THR A 231 -14.13 -4.65 -8.98
N ARG A 232 -14.00 -5.82 -9.62
CA ARG A 232 -15.15 -6.61 -10.07
C ARG A 232 -16.04 -7.02 -8.91
N LYS A 233 -15.47 -7.48 -7.80
CA LYS A 233 -16.26 -7.88 -6.63
C LYS A 233 -16.98 -6.70 -5.98
N VAL A 234 -16.30 -5.57 -5.77
CA VAL A 234 -16.92 -4.36 -5.20
C VAL A 234 -18.05 -3.86 -6.09
N ARG A 235 -17.84 -3.80 -7.42
CA ARG A 235 -18.91 -3.42 -8.37
C ARG A 235 -20.10 -4.38 -8.33
N ARG A 236 -19.85 -5.69 -8.27
CA ARG A 236 -20.91 -6.70 -8.14
C ARG A 236 -21.70 -6.52 -6.85
N GLN A 237 -21.03 -6.24 -5.74
CA GLN A 237 -21.70 -6.00 -4.46
C GLN A 237 -22.51 -4.70 -4.47
N GLN A 238 -21.97 -3.62 -5.05
CA GLN A 238 -22.72 -2.38 -5.23
C GLN A 238 -23.99 -2.60 -6.06
N ALA A 239 -23.91 -3.30 -7.19
CA ALA A 239 -25.07 -3.62 -8.02
C ALA A 239 -26.12 -4.49 -7.29
N LEU A 240 -25.67 -5.46 -6.48
CA LEU A 240 -26.57 -6.26 -5.64
C LEU A 240 -27.25 -5.42 -4.55
N MET A 241 -26.55 -4.43 -3.98
CA MET A 241 -27.15 -3.52 -3.01
C MET A 241 -28.17 -2.60 -3.67
N THR A 242 -27.88 -2.05 -4.85
CA THR A 242 -28.82 -1.21 -5.59
C THR A 242 -30.07 -1.97 -6.03
N THR A 243 -29.96 -3.26 -6.36
CA THR A 243 -31.12 -4.08 -6.75
C THR A 243 -31.95 -4.57 -5.57
N ARG A 244 -31.34 -4.90 -4.43
CA ARG A 244 -32.06 -5.39 -3.24
C ARG A 244 -32.58 -4.29 -2.33
N TYR A 245 -31.80 -3.21 -2.19
CA TYR A 245 -32.11 -2.05 -1.37
C TYR A 245 -32.40 -0.83 -2.22
N GLY A 246 -32.70 -1.04 -3.51
CA GLY A 246 -33.46 -0.10 -4.34
C GLY A 246 -34.85 0.05 -3.76
N ILE A 247 -34.88 0.60 -2.54
CA ILE A 247 -35.96 1.41 -2.01
C ILE A 247 -36.24 2.35 -3.15
N SER A 248 -37.39 2.12 -3.77
CA SER A 248 -38.11 3.15 -4.47
C SER A 248 -37.89 4.42 -3.66
N THR A 249 -37.10 5.35 -4.19
CA THR A 249 -37.47 6.75 -4.09
C THR A 249 -38.82 6.86 -4.79
N SER A 250 -39.84 6.17 -4.25
CA SER A 250 -41.21 6.61 -4.24
C SER A 250 -41.06 7.96 -3.60
N THR A 251 -40.86 8.95 -4.46
CA THR A 251 -41.62 10.18 -4.46
C THR A 251 -42.45 10.17 -3.19
N VAL A 252 -41.84 10.60 -2.07
CA VAL A 252 -42.62 11.15 -0.98
C VAL A 252 -43.30 12.27 -1.72
N GLY A 253 -44.54 11.98 -2.12
CA GLY A 253 -45.37 12.92 -2.82
C GLY A 253 -45.21 14.18 -2.01
N GLN A 254 -44.72 15.22 -2.66
CA GLN A 254 -45.32 16.51 -2.42
C GLN A 254 -46.82 16.24 -2.53
N SER A 255 -47.48 15.92 -1.41
CA SER A 255 -48.73 16.59 -1.10
C SER A 255 -48.36 18.06 -1.20
N GLN A 256 -48.46 18.59 -2.42
CA GLN A 256 -48.81 19.97 -2.60
C GLN A 256 -50.06 20.13 -1.77
N ASP A 257 -49.92 20.88 -0.69
CA ASP A 257 -51.02 21.48 0.02
C ASP A 257 -52.01 21.99 -1.02
N PHE A 258 -53.12 21.28 -1.13
CA PHE A 258 -54.35 21.83 -1.65
C PHE A 258 -54.78 22.87 -0.60
N GLN A 259 -54.29 24.10 -0.78
CA GLN A 259 -54.81 25.30 -0.12
C GLN A 259 -56.22 25.54 -0.65
N ASP A 260 -57.19 24.81 -0.10
CA ASP A 260 -58.59 25.21 -0.18
C ASP A 260 -58.82 26.34 0.83
N ASN A 261 -58.74 27.55 0.30
CA ASN A 261 -59.38 28.72 0.88
C ASN A 261 -60.89 28.52 0.82
N SER A 262 -61.50 28.07 1.92
CA SER A 262 -62.92 28.29 2.17
C SER A 262 -63.13 28.81 3.60
N THR A 263 -63.25 30.13 3.67
CA THR A 263 -64.21 30.84 4.52
C THR A 263 -65.51 30.04 4.72
N ILE A 264 -66.02 29.97 5.96
CA ILE A 264 -67.43 30.20 6.37
C ILE A 264 -67.67 29.62 7.78
N ASP A 265 -67.91 30.55 8.70
CA ASP A 265 -68.92 30.61 9.77
C ASP A 265 -69.12 29.50 10.81
N ASN A 266 -68.99 29.96 12.05
CA ASN A 266 -69.83 29.71 13.23
C ASN A 266 -71.20 29.05 12.95
N ALA A 267 -71.46 27.90 13.58
CA ALA A 267 -72.72 27.63 14.31
C ALA A 267 -72.72 26.24 14.97
N SER A 268 -72.91 26.25 16.29
CA SER A 268 -73.97 25.53 17.02
C SER A 268 -74.22 24.04 16.74
N THR A 269 -74.12 23.26 17.84
CA THR A 269 -75.00 22.13 18.23
C THR A 269 -75.23 20.98 17.24
N SER A 270 -74.88 19.77 17.66
CA SER A 270 -75.89 18.76 18.09
C SER A 270 -75.29 17.37 18.29
N HIS A 271 -75.86 16.70 19.29
CA HIS A 271 -75.77 15.28 19.59
C HIS A 271 -75.72 14.35 18.38
N SER A 272 -74.83 13.36 18.41
CA SER A 272 -75.23 12.00 18.02
C SER A 272 -74.47 10.95 18.82
N THR A 273 -75.24 10.29 19.67
CA THR A 273 -74.90 9.11 20.47
C THR A 273 -74.79 7.91 19.54
N ILE A 274 -73.58 7.41 19.25
CA ILE A 274 -73.42 6.12 18.58
C ILE A 274 -73.47 5.00 19.63
N ARG A 275 -74.65 4.40 19.69
CA ARG A 275 -75.03 3.23 20.48
C ARG A 275 -74.41 1.97 19.86
N TRP A 276 -73.37 1.42 20.48
CA TRP A 276 -72.90 0.06 20.18
C TRP A 276 -73.76 -0.94 20.98
N LEU A 277 -74.78 -1.49 20.32
CA LEU A 277 -75.48 -2.71 20.74
C LEU A 277 -75.27 -3.75 19.64
N GLY A 278 -74.80 -4.94 20.03
CA GLY A 278 -74.72 -6.07 19.11
C GLY A 278 -73.69 -7.09 19.54
N GLY A 279 -74.02 -7.86 20.57
CA GLY A 279 -73.27 -9.06 20.93
C GLY A 279 -73.27 -10.05 19.78
N HIS A 280 -72.09 -10.61 19.52
CA HIS A 280 -71.97 -11.90 18.88
C HIS A 280 -70.82 -12.64 19.57
N GLU A 281 -71.19 -13.60 20.42
CA GLU A 281 -70.29 -14.65 20.90
C GLU A 281 -69.80 -15.42 19.67
N SER A 282 -68.65 -15.00 19.12
CA SER A 282 -67.90 -15.81 18.18
C SER A 282 -66.83 -16.58 18.93
N LYS A 283 -66.89 -17.89 18.73
CA LYS A 283 -66.09 -18.93 19.36
C LYS A 283 -64.60 -18.66 19.18
N ASN A 284 -63.84 -18.98 20.22
CA ASN A 284 -62.39 -19.00 20.30
C ASN A 284 -61.74 -19.63 19.06
N CYS A 285 -61.35 -18.81 18.08
CA CYS A 285 -60.30 -19.18 17.14
C CYS A 285 -58.96 -18.82 17.75
N CYS A 286 -58.19 -19.84 18.11
CA CYS A 286 -56.76 -19.76 18.40
C CYS A 286 -55.99 -19.33 17.13
N CYS A 287 -56.13 -18.08 16.71
CA CYS A 287 -55.09 -17.47 15.89
C CYS A 287 -53.95 -17.11 16.84
N PRO A 288 -52.74 -17.68 16.69
CA PRO A 288 -51.60 -17.25 17.47
C PRO A 288 -51.48 -15.75 17.25
N ARG A 289 -51.63 -14.99 18.33
CA ARG A 289 -51.36 -13.56 18.39
C ARG A 289 -49.91 -13.42 17.97
N TRP A 290 -49.70 -13.15 16.68
CA TRP A 290 -48.43 -12.73 16.12
C TRP A 290 -48.12 -11.41 16.80
N ARG A 291 -47.50 -11.52 17.98
CA ARG A 291 -46.80 -10.43 18.64
C ARG A 291 -45.80 -10.01 17.57
N SER A 292 -46.05 -8.87 16.95
CA SER A 292 -45.12 -8.21 16.04
C SER A 292 -43.83 -8.05 16.82
N VAL A 293 -42.95 -9.03 16.67
CA VAL A 293 -41.58 -8.92 17.13
C VAL A 293 -41.03 -7.81 16.26
N HIS A 294 -41.02 -6.60 16.81
CA HIS A 294 -40.25 -5.49 16.28
C HIS A 294 -38.79 -5.96 16.25
N THR A 295 -38.39 -6.61 15.17
CA THR A 295 -37.00 -6.83 14.77
C THR A 295 -36.45 -5.48 14.32
N SER A 296 -36.35 -4.54 15.25
CA SER A 296 -36.05 -3.13 15.00
C SER A 296 -34.55 -2.77 15.14
N SER A 297 -33.63 -3.73 15.03
CA SER A 297 -32.20 -3.41 15.27
C SER A 297 -31.17 -4.03 14.32
N GLU A 298 -31.54 -4.94 13.42
CA GLU A 298 -30.52 -5.59 12.57
C GLU A 298 -30.15 -4.81 11.30
N THR A 299 -30.97 -3.82 10.90
CA THR A 299 -30.72 -3.02 9.70
C THR A 299 -29.55 -2.04 9.82
N VAL A 300 -29.10 -1.71 11.05
CA VAL A 300 -28.07 -0.69 11.28
C VAL A 300 -26.63 -1.19 11.00
N ASN A 301 -26.39 -2.51 10.94
CA ASN A 301 -25.01 -3.03 10.79
C ASN A 301 -24.55 -3.22 9.34
N LEU A 302 -25.44 -3.41 8.37
CA LEU A 302 -25.03 -3.67 6.97
C LEU A 302 -24.30 -2.47 6.34
N GLY A 303 -24.82 -1.26 6.49
CA GLY A 303 -24.23 -0.07 5.88
C GLY A 303 -22.81 0.25 6.36
N ASN A 304 -22.46 -0.13 7.59
CA ASN A 304 -21.10 0.04 8.11
C ASN A 304 -20.10 -0.92 7.49
N MET A 305 -20.54 -2.13 7.11
CA MET A 305 -19.66 -3.14 6.52
C MET A 305 -19.27 -2.78 5.09
N ASP A 306 -20.21 -2.27 4.30
CA ASP A 306 -19.97 -1.85 2.90
C ASP A 306 -18.95 -0.71 2.83
N ASN A 307 -19.13 0.30 3.69
CA ASN A 307 -18.21 1.44 3.78
C ASN A 307 -16.77 1.00 4.10
N ARG A 308 -16.59 -0.01 4.96
CA ARG A 308 -15.25 -0.54 5.28
C ARG A 308 -14.63 -1.31 4.12
N MET A 309 -15.43 -2.09 3.42
CA MET A 309 -14.99 -2.86 2.27
C MET A 309 -14.58 -1.94 1.10
N GLU A 310 -15.36 -0.90 0.84
CA GLU A 310 -15.02 0.11 -0.18
C GLU A 310 -13.73 0.86 0.17
N GLN A 311 -13.57 1.27 1.43
CA GLN A 311 -12.34 1.91 1.90
C GLN A 311 -11.11 1.01 1.71
N THR A 312 -11.24 -0.28 2.03
CA THR A 312 -10.17 -1.28 1.87
C THR A 312 -9.82 -1.47 0.39
N ALA A 313 -10.82 -1.60 -0.48
CA ALA A 313 -10.61 -1.70 -1.92
C ALA A 313 -9.99 -0.44 -2.52
N GLN A 314 -10.33 0.74 -1.98
CA GLN A 314 -9.73 1.99 -2.41
C GLN A 314 -8.27 2.11 -1.97
N GLN A 315 -7.91 1.64 -0.77
CA GLN A 315 -6.50 1.55 -0.37
C GLN A 315 -5.71 0.62 -1.29
N ALA A 316 -6.25 -0.56 -1.60
CA ALA A 316 -5.59 -1.50 -2.51
C ALA A 316 -5.32 -0.88 -3.89
N ARG A 317 -6.31 -0.17 -4.44
CA ARG A 317 -6.16 0.55 -5.73
C ARG A 317 -5.08 1.62 -5.67
N LEU A 318 -4.97 2.34 -4.57
CA LEU A 318 -3.97 3.41 -4.43
C LEU A 318 -2.55 2.86 -4.35
N TYR A 319 -2.31 1.79 -3.59
CA TYR A 319 -0.99 1.15 -3.53
C TYR A 319 -0.59 0.53 -4.87
N ALA A 320 -1.53 -0.09 -5.58
CA ALA A 320 -1.26 -0.59 -6.93
C ALA A 320 -0.97 0.56 -7.90
N ALA A 321 -1.74 1.65 -7.85
CA ALA A 321 -1.51 2.82 -8.69
C ALA A 321 -0.16 3.48 -8.43
N SER A 322 0.23 3.69 -7.16
CA SER A 322 1.56 4.24 -6.83
C SER A 322 2.66 3.34 -7.37
N PHE A 323 2.51 2.03 -7.22
CA PHE A 323 3.47 1.06 -7.76
C PHE A 323 3.58 1.09 -9.28
N PHE A 324 2.45 1.18 -10.01
CA PHE A 324 2.50 1.32 -11.46
C PHE A 324 3.17 2.63 -11.89
N ILE A 325 2.86 3.74 -11.22
CA ILE A 325 3.48 5.03 -11.51
C ILE A 325 5.00 4.95 -11.31
N THR A 326 5.48 4.30 -10.26
CA THR A 326 6.92 4.24 -9.97
C THR A 326 7.67 3.24 -10.85
N TYR A 327 7.10 2.07 -11.13
CA TYR A 327 7.83 0.99 -11.80
C TYR A 327 7.51 0.79 -13.27
N MET A 328 6.48 1.43 -13.85
CA MET A 328 6.23 1.30 -15.29
C MET A 328 7.42 1.80 -16.12
N VAL A 329 8.05 2.91 -15.73
CA VAL A 329 9.19 3.46 -16.48
C VAL A 329 10.44 2.57 -16.40
N PRO A 330 10.89 2.09 -15.22
CA PRO A 330 11.95 1.09 -15.14
C PRO A 330 11.69 -0.18 -15.96
N ILE A 331 10.44 -0.68 -15.97
CA ILE A 331 10.05 -1.84 -16.77
C ILE A 331 10.24 -1.54 -18.25
N THR A 332 9.66 -0.44 -18.74
CA THR A 332 9.78 -0.06 -20.15
C THR A 332 11.24 0.11 -20.53
N GLN A 333 12.06 0.76 -19.70
CA GLN A 333 13.50 0.90 -19.97
C GLN A 333 14.24 -0.44 -19.97
N GLY A 334 13.93 -1.35 -19.04
CA GLY A 334 14.51 -2.69 -19.00
C GLY A 334 14.13 -3.55 -20.21
N PHE A 335 12.87 -3.49 -20.64
CA PHE A 335 12.40 -4.13 -21.87
C PHE A 335 13.05 -3.51 -23.11
N THR A 336 13.05 -2.19 -23.21
CA THR A 336 13.73 -1.49 -24.30
C THR A 336 15.20 -1.88 -24.33
N GLY A 337 15.93 -1.84 -23.21
CA GLY A 337 17.35 -2.22 -23.20
C GLY A 337 17.62 -3.71 -23.52
N ALA A 338 16.67 -4.60 -23.26
CA ALA A 338 16.80 -6.02 -23.58
C ALA A 338 16.50 -6.35 -25.05
N PHE A 339 15.58 -5.61 -25.69
CA PHE A 339 15.11 -5.89 -27.06
C PHE A 339 15.62 -4.89 -28.11
N LEU A 340 15.90 -3.66 -27.69
CA LEU A 340 16.45 -2.59 -28.49
C LEU A 340 17.85 -2.31 -27.95
N THR A 341 18.86 -2.46 -28.79
CA THR A 341 20.21 -2.02 -28.42
C THR A 341 20.15 -0.56 -28.00
N ALA A 342 20.87 -0.21 -26.93
CA ALA A 342 21.02 1.17 -26.47
C ALA A 342 21.87 1.95 -27.48
N ASP A 343 21.32 2.19 -28.66
CA ASP A 343 21.98 2.87 -29.75
C ASP A 343 21.87 4.39 -29.59
N ARG A 344 22.77 5.13 -30.23
CA ARG A 344 22.82 6.60 -30.20
C ARG A 344 21.51 7.23 -30.66
N ASP A 345 20.78 6.57 -31.56
CA ASP A 345 19.48 7.01 -32.06
C ASP A 345 18.40 7.05 -30.96
N ASN A 346 18.53 6.22 -29.92
CA ASN A 346 17.56 6.13 -28.81
C ASN A 346 17.97 6.97 -27.59
N ARG A 347 19.01 7.80 -27.69
CA ARG A 347 19.54 8.60 -26.56
C ARG A 347 18.47 9.47 -25.89
N ALA A 348 17.59 10.10 -26.66
CA ALA A 348 16.53 10.95 -26.13
C ALA A 348 15.55 10.16 -25.25
N PHE A 349 15.20 8.93 -25.68
CA PHE A 349 14.33 8.04 -24.91
C PHE A 349 14.96 7.70 -23.56
N PHE A 350 16.19 7.19 -23.55
CA PHE A 350 16.87 6.80 -22.30
C PHE A 350 17.11 7.99 -21.36
N PHE A 351 17.32 9.19 -21.89
CA PHE A 351 17.46 10.38 -21.07
C PHE A 351 16.14 10.75 -20.38
N VAL A 352 15.03 10.79 -21.12
CA VAL A 352 13.71 11.12 -20.57
C VAL A 352 13.25 10.05 -19.57
N THR A 353 13.40 8.76 -19.91
CA THR A 353 13.07 7.69 -18.98
C THR A 353 13.99 7.71 -17.76
N GLY A 354 15.28 8.02 -17.93
CA GLY A 354 16.23 8.21 -16.83
C GLY A 354 15.80 9.31 -15.84
N ILE A 355 15.32 10.46 -16.34
CA ILE A 355 14.75 11.52 -15.49
C ILE A 355 13.54 10.99 -14.72
N LEU A 356 12.62 10.33 -15.41
CA LEU A 356 11.42 9.78 -14.77
C LEU A 356 11.77 8.71 -13.72
N ILE A 357 12.74 7.84 -13.98
CA ILE A 357 13.20 6.82 -13.04
C ILE A 357 13.82 7.46 -11.79
N THR A 358 14.72 8.44 -11.98
CA THR A 358 15.41 9.13 -10.87
C THR A 358 14.48 10.02 -10.05
N VAL A 359 13.35 10.46 -10.62
CA VAL A 359 12.31 11.17 -9.88
C VAL A 359 11.35 10.21 -9.18
N LEU A 360 10.71 9.30 -9.93
CA LEU A 360 9.57 8.54 -9.46
C LEU A 360 9.98 7.38 -8.56
N THR A 361 11.06 6.67 -8.88
CA THR A 361 11.48 5.47 -8.12
C THR A 361 11.87 5.82 -6.69
N PRO A 362 12.72 6.85 -6.44
CA PRO A 362 13.04 7.23 -5.07
C PRO A 362 11.80 7.69 -4.31
N LEU A 363 10.85 8.42 -4.92
CA LEU A 363 9.66 8.97 -4.23
C LEU A 363 8.62 7.93 -3.77
N GLN A 364 8.88 6.62 -3.88
CA GLN A 364 7.94 5.59 -3.46
C GLN A 364 7.57 5.64 -1.96
N GLY A 365 8.52 5.91 -1.08
CA GLY A 365 8.26 6.11 0.36
C GLY A 365 7.26 7.23 0.64
N LEU A 366 7.33 8.32 -0.12
CA LEU A 366 6.38 9.43 -0.02
C LEU A 366 4.97 8.99 -0.42
N TRP A 367 4.81 8.28 -1.54
CA TRP A 367 3.51 7.74 -1.97
C TRP A 367 2.93 6.80 -0.92
N ASN A 368 3.74 5.90 -0.38
CA ASN A 368 3.33 4.95 0.65
C ASN A 368 2.86 5.66 1.92
N LEU A 369 3.58 6.68 2.39
CA LEU A 369 3.19 7.48 3.55
C LEU A 369 1.84 8.17 3.32
N MET A 370 1.65 8.82 2.16
CA MET A 370 0.40 9.51 1.82
C MET A 370 -0.80 8.55 1.79
N ILE A 371 -0.62 7.35 1.23
CA ILE A 371 -1.68 6.33 1.18
C ILE A 371 -1.99 5.80 2.59
N TYR A 372 -0.97 5.62 3.42
CA TYR A 372 -1.12 5.13 4.79
C TYR A 372 -1.92 6.08 5.70
N ILE A 373 -1.64 7.39 5.65
CA ILE A 373 -2.33 8.39 6.48
C ILE A 373 -3.75 8.73 5.98
N ARG A 374 -4.07 8.35 4.73
CA ARG A 374 -5.33 8.70 4.06
C ARG A 374 -6.61 8.43 4.86
N PRO A 375 -6.79 7.29 5.56
CA PRO A 375 -8.02 7.05 6.34
C PRO A 375 -8.22 8.08 7.45
N GLN A 376 -7.14 8.48 8.13
CA GLN A 376 -7.18 9.49 9.19
C GLN A 376 -7.44 10.88 8.61
N TYR A 377 -6.79 11.20 7.49
CA TYR A 377 -7.02 12.44 6.74
C TYR A 377 -8.49 12.59 6.35
N ARG A 378 -9.11 11.54 5.79
CA ARG A 378 -10.53 11.55 5.41
C ARG A 378 -11.44 11.80 6.61
N GLN A 379 -11.18 11.15 7.74
CA GLN A 379 -11.97 11.34 8.96
C GLN A 379 -11.87 12.79 9.49
N LEU A 380 -10.67 13.38 9.46
CA LEU A 380 -10.46 14.77 9.88
C LEU A 380 -11.08 15.79 8.90
N ARG A 381 -11.04 15.51 7.59
CA ARG A 381 -11.67 16.32 6.55
C ARG A 381 -13.19 16.36 6.69
N LEU A 382 -13.81 15.22 7.00
CA LEU A 382 -15.27 15.15 7.25
C LEU A 382 -15.69 15.96 8.49
N ARG A 383 -14.82 16.04 9.51
CA ARG A 383 -15.08 16.84 10.72
C ARG A 383 -14.84 18.34 10.52
N ASN A 384 -13.98 18.72 9.58
CA ASN A 384 -13.56 20.10 9.35
C ASN A 384 -13.58 20.45 7.85
N PRO A 385 -14.77 20.50 7.21
CA PRO A 385 -14.86 20.71 5.76
C PRO A 385 -14.32 22.09 5.33
N ALA A 386 -14.43 23.11 6.19
CA ALA A 386 -13.99 24.47 5.92
C ALA A 386 -12.45 24.67 6.01
N SER A 387 -11.72 23.77 6.68
CA SER A 387 -10.26 23.94 6.83
C SER A 387 -9.54 23.69 5.51
N HIS A 388 -8.45 24.40 5.23
CA HIS A 388 -7.61 24.13 4.05
C HIS A 388 -6.99 22.73 4.10
N TRP A 389 -6.79 22.08 2.95
CA TRP A 389 -6.32 20.69 2.86
C TRP A 389 -4.96 20.49 3.55
N TRP A 390 -4.05 21.46 3.42
CA TRP A 390 -2.72 21.40 4.03
C TRP A 390 -2.79 21.38 5.56
N VAL A 391 -3.69 22.20 6.15
CA VAL A 391 -3.91 22.22 7.61
C VAL A 391 -4.40 20.86 8.10
N ILE A 392 -5.28 20.21 7.34
CA ILE A 392 -5.80 18.87 7.68
C ILE A 392 -4.69 17.82 7.53
N PHE A 393 -3.87 17.90 6.48
CA PHE A 393 -2.73 17.02 6.28
C PHE A 393 -1.73 17.12 7.44
N TYR A 394 -1.32 18.34 7.79
CA TYR A 394 -0.42 18.58 8.92
C TYR A 394 -1.00 18.13 10.25
N ARG A 395 -2.29 18.43 10.52
CA ARG A 395 -2.97 17.93 11.73
C ARG A 395 -3.03 16.40 11.76
N THR A 396 -3.25 15.76 10.61
CA THR A 396 -3.23 14.29 10.50
C THR A 396 -1.85 13.75 10.87
N LEU A 397 -0.80 14.29 10.25
CA LEU A 397 0.57 13.86 10.49
C LEU A 397 0.99 14.11 11.94
N SER A 398 0.73 15.31 12.46
CA SER A 398 0.99 15.68 13.85
C SER A 398 0.22 14.79 14.81
N SER A 399 -1.07 14.48 14.56
CA SER A 399 -1.83 13.57 15.42
C SER A 399 -1.28 12.14 15.42
N ALA A 400 -0.77 11.66 14.28
CA ALA A 400 -0.11 10.37 14.16
C ALA A 400 1.23 10.34 14.93
N ILE A 401 1.98 11.44 14.89
CA ILE A 401 3.29 11.61 15.57
C ILE A 401 3.14 11.87 17.07
N VAL A 402 2.12 12.60 17.53
CA VAL A 402 1.89 12.85 18.96
C VAL A 402 1.15 11.69 19.60
N GLY A 403 0.41 10.91 18.81
CA GLY A 403 -0.21 9.67 19.26
C GLY A 403 -1.35 9.91 20.23
N HIS A 404 -1.91 11.12 20.24
CA HIS A 404 -3.22 11.33 20.82
C HIS A 404 -4.16 10.37 20.12
N PRO A 405 -4.73 9.37 20.84
CA PRO A 405 -5.84 8.63 20.27
C PRO A 405 -6.84 9.69 19.82
N PRO A 406 -7.37 9.62 18.59
CA PRO A 406 -8.46 10.51 18.23
C PRO A 406 -9.48 10.28 19.33
N GLU A 407 -9.70 11.30 20.15
CA GLU A 407 -10.70 11.26 21.18
C GLU A 407 -11.99 11.20 20.37
N ILE A 408 -12.43 9.97 20.07
CA ILE A 408 -13.76 9.69 19.61
C ILE A 408 -14.55 9.97 20.87
N ARG A 409 -14.78 11.26 21.11
CA ARG A 409 -15.70 11.77 22.09
C ARG A 409 -17.02 11.20 21.61
N SER A 410 -17.33 10.01 22.12
CA SER A 410 -18.58 9.33 21.88
C SER A 410 -19.61 10.27 22.45
N ARG A 411 -20.13 11.14 21.59
CA ARG A 411 -21.27 12.01 21.83
C ARG A 411 -22.51 11.12 21.85
N THR A 412 -22.43 10.01 22.57
CA THR A 412 -23.54 9.19 22.96
C THR A 412 -24.19 9.98 24.09
N ARG A 413 -25.17 10.78 23.70
CA ARG A 413 -26.32 11.20 24.51
C ARG A 413 -26.04 11.38 26.02
N SER A 414 -25.80 12.62 26.41
CA SER A 414 -26.40 13.14 27.66
C SER A 414 -27.63 14.01 27.32
N ILE A 415 -28.44 13.58 26.33
CA ILE A 415 -29.70 14.27 25.98
C ILE A 415 -30.88 13.69 26.79
N ASP A 416 -30.66 12.71 27.66
CA ASP A 416 -31.77 12.06 28.39
C ASP A 416 -31.96 12.54 29.84
N ASN A 417 -31.38 13.66 30.30
CA ASN A 417 -31.54 14.10 31.71
C ASN A 417 -31.96 15.56 31.95
N GLU A 418 -32.33 16.33 30.94
CA GLU A 418 -33.01 17.62 31.15
C GLU A 418 -34.45 17.52 30.66
N THR A 419 -35.30 16.83 31.41
CA THR A 419 -36.70 17.22 31.68
C THR A 419 -37.40 16.22 32.61
N HIS A 420 -38.12 16.76 33.59
CA HIS A 420 -39.07 16.12 34.50
C HIS A 420 -38.54 15.29 35.69
N SER A 421 -38.10 16.03 36.70
CA SER A 421 -38.55 15.82 38.09
C SER A 421 -40.09 15.81 38.15
N GLU A 422 -40.71 14.66 37.89
CA GLU A 422 -42.04 14.34 38.42
C GLU A 422 -41.95 13.10 39.30
N SER A 423 -42.33 13.32 40.54
CA SER A 423 -42.50 12.33 41.59
C SER A 423 -43.42 11.19 41.15
N TRP A 424 -42.89 9.97 41.06
CA TRP A 424 -43.69 8.75 41.15
C TRP A 424 -43.28 7.93 42.38
N PRO A 425 -44.26 7.31 43.08
CA PRO A 425 -44.08 6.81 44.43
C PRO A 425 -43.50 5.39 44.43
N HIS A 426 -42.73 5.11 45.48
CA HIS A 426 -42.33 3.79 45.93
C HIS A 426 -43.48 2.77 45.88
N ARG A 427 -43.40 1.77 44.99
CA ARG A 427 -44.09 0.48 45.17
C ARG A 427 -43.19 -0.69 44.77
N LEU A 428 -42.90 -1.49 45.79
CA LEU A 428 -42.79 -2.95 45.82
C LEU A 428 -42.23 -3.64 44.56
N TRP A 429 -40.95 -3.95 44.59
CA TRP A 429 -40.43 -5.14 43.92
C TRP A 429 -40.41 -6.31 44.91
N HIS A 430 -41.51 -7.07 44.94
CA HIS A 430 -41.52 -8.40 45.54
C HIS A 430 -41.07 -9.43 44.50
N THR A 431 -39.97 -10.10 44.84
CA THR A 431 -39.69 -11.53 44.70
C THR A 431 -40.65 -12.32 43.81
N VAL A 432 -40.24 -12.63 42.58
CA VAL A 432 -40.74 -13.78 41.83
C VAL A 432 -39.57 -14.69 41.49
N GLN A 433 -39.17 -15.50 42.47
CA GLN A 433 -38.47 -16.75 42.22
C GLN A 433 -39.47 -17.74 41.64
N ARG A 434 -39.51 -17.89 40.31
CA ARG A 434 -40.12 -19.08 39.71
C ARG A 434 -39.07 -20.18 39.62
N LYS A 435 -39.24 -21.16 40.52
CA LYS A 435 -38.78 -22.55 40.36
C LYS A 435 -39.32 -23.08 39.02
N CYS A 436 -38.45 -23.27 38.03
CA CYS A 436 -38.69 -24.27 36.99
C CYS A 436 -37.89 -25.51 37.38
N GLY A 437 -38.63 -26.55 37.76
CA GLY A 437 -38.09 -27.84 38.14
C GLY A 437 -37.57 -28.64 36.95
N GLY A 438 -36.62 -29.51 37.26
CA GLY A 438 -36.55 -30.90 36.79
C GLY A 438 -36.58 -31.12 35.28
N ARG A 439 -35.40 -31.15 34.67
CA ARG A 439 -35.15 -32.03 33.52
C ARG A 439 -33.89 -32.84 33.76
N SER A 440 -34.09 -34.15 33.88
CA SER A 440 -33.09 -35.18 34.04
C SER A 440 -32.04 -35.11 32.93
N ILE A 441 -30.78 -35.08 33.34
CA ILE A 441 -29.62 -35.30 32.49
C ILE A 441 -29.59 -36.80 32.18
N VAL A 442 -29.82 -37.15 30.92
CA VAL A 442 -29.53 -38.48 30.39
C VAL A 442 -28.02 -38.56 30.22
N GLN A 443 -27.35 -39.36 31.05
CA GLN A 443 -25.96 -39.75 30.88
C GLN A 443 -25.85 -40.64 29.62
N VAL A 444 -25.04 -40.20 28.67
CA VAL A 444 -24.60 -41.01 27.53
C VAL A 444 -23.32 -41.74 27.97
N PRO A 445 -23.23 -43.07 27.86
CA PRO A 445 -22.03 -43.82 28.23
C PRO A 445 -20.94 -43.64 27.16
N ALA A 446 -19.71 -43.39 27.62
CA ALA A 446 -18.51 -43.37 26.81
C ALA A 446 -18.17 -44.78 26.29
N PRO A 447 -17.71 -44.94 25.04
CA PRO A 447 -17.17 -46.21 24.57
C PRO A 447 -15.73 -46.39 25.07
N ASN A 448 -15.52 -47.49 25.78
CA ASN A 448 -14.22 -48.05 26.12
C ASN A 448 -13.52 -48.54 24.84
N THR A 449 -12.34 -48.02 24.55
CA THR A 449 -11.40 -48.67 23.63
C THR A 449 -10.07 -48.82 24.33
N SER A 450 -9.88 -49.99 24.94
CA SER A 450 -8.58 -50.51 25.35
C SER A 450 -7.84 -51.04 24.13
N LEU A 451 -6.73 -50.39 23.75
CA LEU A 451 -5.73 -51.00 22.88
C LEU A 451 -4.37 -50.96 23.60
N SER A 452 -3.99 -52.13 24.10
CA SER A 452 -2.67 -52.49 24.58
C SER A 452 -1.70 -52.74 23.42
N LEU A 453 -0.43 -52.32 23.54
CA LEU A 453 0.81 -53.02 23.12
C LEU A 453 2.05 -52.08 23.29
N PRO A 454 3.31 -52.60 23.33
CA PRO A 454 4.03 -52.70 24.60
C PRO A 454 5.29 -51.82 24.70
N ALA A 455 5.89 -51.90 25.89
CA ALA A 455 7.12 -51.30 26.35
C ALA A 455 8.41 -51.80 25.65
N ASN A 456 9.40 -50.90 25.60
CA ASN A 456 10.87 -51.06 25.67
C ASN A 456 11.48 -49.82 24.98
N ALA A 457 12.49 -49.09 25.45
CA ALA A 457 13.46 -49.13 26.54
C ALA A 457 14.06 -47.69 26.55
N SER A 458 14.15 -46.97 27.68
CA SER A 458 15.42 -46.59 28.36
C SER A 458 16.58 -46.23 27.42
N GLU A 459 17.24 -45.06 27.46
CA GLU A 459 17.85 -44.37 28.60
C GLU A 459 18.15 -42.88 28.28
N GLU A 460 18.12 -42.07 29.35
CA GLU A 460 19.06 -41.00 29.76
C GLU A 460 19.67 -40.01 28.72
N GLY A 461 19.70 -38.69 28.95
CA GLY A 461 19.93 -38.04 30.23
C GLY A 461 19.63 -36.53 30.24
N LYS A 462 19.50 -36.07 31.49
CA LYS A 462 19.29 -34.70 31.96
C LYS A 462 20.43 -33.76 31.53
N GLN A 463 20.09 -32.50 31.26
CA GLN A 463 20.71 -31.40 32.01
C GLN A 463 19.95 -30.07 31.87
N ASP A 464 19.52 -29.56 33.02
CA ASP A 464 19.20 -28.16 33.26
C ASP A 464 20.35 -27.23 32.85
N LYS A 465 20.01 -26.03 32.37
CA LYS A 465 20.47 -24.77 32.97
C LYS A 465 19.83 -23.55 32.31
N SER A 466 19.13 -22.81 33.17
CA SER A 466 19.02 -21.36 33.12
C SER A 466 20.38 -20.69 32.85
N TYR A 467 20.40 -19.58 32.12
CA TYR A 467 20.84 -18.27 32.62
C TYR A 467 21.10 -17.23 31.51
N LEU A 468 20.78 -15.99 31.87
CA LEU A 468 21.52 -14.76 31.60
C LEU A 468 21.42 -14.09 30.21
N ALA A 469 20.63 -13.02 30.23
CA ALA A 469 20.78 -11.84 29.39
C ALA A 469 22.23 -11.33 29.43
N LYS A 470 22.82 -11.14 28.24
CA LYS A 470 24.03 -10.35 28.05
C LYS A 470 23.68 -9.03 27.38
N SER A 471 23.83 -7.97 28.15
CA SER A 471 24.02 -6.60 27.70
C SER A 471 25.28 -6.51 26.84
N PHE A 472 25.15 -5.95 25.64
CA PHE A 472 26.28 -5.63 24.77
C PHE A 472 26.63 -4.15 24.98
N SER A 473 27.75 -3.90 25.64
CA SER A 473 28.41 -2.60 25.75
C SER A 473 29.36 -2.41 24.57
N VAL A 474 29.17 -1.35 23.79
CA VAL A 474 30.10 -0.92 22.73
C VAL A 474 31.03 0.14 23.33
N PRO A 475 32.36 0.02 23.17
CA PRO A 475 33.29 1.06 23.60
C PRO A 475 33.31 2.22 22.61
N SER A 476 33.31 3.43 23.16
CA SER A 476 33.56 4.70 22.48
C SER A 476 35.07 4.94 22.41
N GLU A 477 35.64 4.94 21.20
CA GLU A 477 36.94 5.55 20.94
C GLU A 477 37.08 5.75 19.43
N PHE A 478 36.99 7.00 18.99
CA PHE A 478 37.63 7.43 17.75
C PHE A 478 38.16 8.84 17.98
N GLU A 479 39.49 8.90 18.00
CA GLU A 479 40.30 10.11 18.07
C GLU A 479 40.04 10.99 16.84
N MET A 480 39.89 12.29 17.12
CA MET A 480 39.91 13.35 16.12
C MET A 480 41.35 13.55 15.64
N VAL A 481 41.63 13.19 14.39
CA VAL A 481 42.84 13.63 13.68
C VAL A 481 42.51 14.94 12.98
N SER A 482 43.25 15.98 13.36
CA SER A 482 43.23 17.33 12.83
C SER A 482 44.23 17.51 11.69
N THR A 483 44.05 18.62 10.97
CA THR A 483 44.97 19.37 10.06
C THR A 483 44.81 19.13 8.55
N PRO A 484 45.21 20.09 7.68
CA PRO A 484 45.34 21.54 7.85
C PRO A 484 44.63 22.38 6.76
N ASN A 485 44.52 23.67 7.06
CA ASN A 485 44.23 24.76 6.12
C ASN A 485 45.20 24.76 4.93
N ASN A 486 44.70 25.14 3.74
CA ASN A 486 45.37 26.11 2.88
C ASN A 486 44.45 26.65 1.78
N GLU A 487 44.45 27.99 1.70
CA GLU A 487 44.50 28.87 0.50
C GLU A 487 43.59 28.52 -0.69
N SER A 488 42.48 29.25 -0.88
CA SER A 488 42.40 30.50 -1.65
C SER A 488 42.88 30.35 -3.09
N ASP A 489 41.94 30.24 -4.03
CA ASP A 489 41.96 31.08 -5.22
C ASP A 489 40.59 31.19 -5.87
N SER A 490 40.17 32.44 -6.02
CA SER A 490 38.93 32.92 -6.59
C SER A 490 39.16 33.32 -8.03
N HIS A 491 38.52 32.64 -8.98
CA HIS A 491 38.32 33.17 -10.32
C HIS A 491 36.83 33.13 -10.69
N ALA A 492 36.21 34.29 -10.56
CA ALA A 492 34.92 34.59 -11.14
C ALA A 492 35.09 34.82 -12.65
N VAL A 493 34.46 33.99 -13.47
CA VAL A 493 34.28 34.26 -14.90
C VAL A 493 32.78 34.40 -15.14
N SER A 494 32.35 35.66 -15.22
CA SER A 494 31.02 36.06 -15.68
C SER A 494 31.00 36.00 -17.20
N THR A 495 30.29 35.03 -17.77
CA THR A 495 30.02 35.00 -19.22
C THR A 495 28.51 35.17 -19.42
N ALA A 496 28.14 36.36 -19.87
CA ALA A 496 26.80 36.65 -20.35
C ALA A 496 26.60 35.94 -21.69
N ILE A 497 25.59 35.06 -21.77
CA ILE A 497 25.14 34.44 -23.01
C ILE A 497 23.84 35.14 -23.42
N SER A 498 23.94 35.95 -24.47
CA SER A 498 22.80 36.46 -25.23
C SER A 498 22.24 35.31 -26.07
N ILE A 499 20.97 34.97 -25.88
CA ILE A 499 20.23 34.01 -26.71
C ILE A 499 19.43 34.80 -27.74
N GLU A 500 19.87 34.75 -29.00
CA GLU A 500 19.04 35.10 -30.15
C GLU A 500 18.05 33.96 -30.43
N PHE A 501 16.76 34.27 -30.30
CA PHE A 501 15.67 33.41 -30.77
C PHE A 501 15.49 33.63 -32.27
N ASN A 502 15.87 32.65 -33.09
CA ASN A 502 15.55 32.63 -34.50
C ASN A 502 14.25 31.83 -34.71
N ASN A 503 13.15 32.55 -34.94
CA ASN A 503 11.85 32.01 -35.31
C ASN A 503 11.85 31.65 -36.80
N ASN A 504 11.77 30.36 -37.12
CA ASN A 504 11.31 29.90 -38.43
C ASN A 504 10.16 28.91 -38.26
N THR A 505 8.96 29.46 -38.33
CA THR A 505 7.68 28.78 -38.50
C THR A 505 7.52 28.40 -39.97
N ALA A 506 7.54 27.10 -40.28
CA ALA A 506 7.01 26.57 -41.53
C ALA A 506 5.76 25.75 -41.21
N ALA A 507 4.62 26.31 -41.58
CA ALA A 507 3.32 25.67 -41.57
C ALA A 507 3.22 24.65 -42.71
N SER A 508 2.74 23.44 -42.42
CA SER A 508 2.09 22.61 -43.44
C SER A 508 0.72 22.18 -42.94
N SER A 509 -0.29 22.78 -43.55
CA SER A 509 -1.68 22.40 -43.57
C SER A 509 -1.88 21.03 -44.23
N VAL A 510 -2.60 20.12 -43.57
CA VAL A 510 -3.35 19.05 -44.25
C VAL A 510 -4.73 19.01 -43.61
N ASP A 511 -5.72 19.35 -44.42
CA ASP A 511 -7.15 19.33 -44.16
C ASP A 511 -7.74 17.92 -44.38
N ASN A 512 -8.78 17.62 -43.57
CA ASN A 512 -9.97 16.80 -43.83
C ASN A 512 -9.76 15.29 -44.10
N ASP A 513 -10.61 14.35 -43.69
CA ASP A 513 -12.03 14.40 -43.41
C ASP A 513 -12.50 13.09 -42.72
N GLU A 514 -13.78 13.04 -42.36
CA GLU A 514 -14.64 11.85 -42.14
C GLU A 514 -14.71 11.14 -40.77
N SER A 515 -15.76 11.51 -40.02
CA SER A 515 -16.93 10.68 -39.71
C SER A 515 -16.73 9.18 -39.42
N TYR A 516 -17.01 8.75 -38.18
CA TYR A 516 -17.91 7.61 -37.95
C TYR A 516 -18.54 7.63 -36.54
N ARG A 517 -19.88 7.49 -36.54
CA ARG A 517 -20.79 7.40 -35.40
C ARG A 517 -21.13 5.92 -35.16
N GLU A 518 -21.38 5.56 -33.90
CA GLU A 518 -22.09 4.38 -33.39
C GLU A 518 -21.46 2.98 -33.48
N SER A 519 -21.24 2.35 -32.32
CA SER A 519 -22.17 1.32 -31.81
C SER A 519 -21.67 0.69 -30.50
N ASN A 520 -22.49 0.85 -29.45
CA ASN A 520 -22.40 0.06 -28.21
C ASN A 520 -22.97 -1.34 -28.47
N LYS A 521 -22.18 -2.39 -28.28
CA LYS A 521 -22.67 -3.77 -28.14
C LYS A 521 -22.15 -4.39 -26.85
N CYS A 522 -23.06 -4.64 -25.92
CA CYS A 522 -22.86 -5.53 -24.78
C CYS A 522 -22.86 -6.98 -25.30
N PHE A 523 -21.78 -7.72 -25.01
CA PHE A 523 -21.75 -9.17 -25.17
C PHE A 523 -22.09 -9.84 -23.84
N CYS A 524 -23.20 -10.57 -23.81
CA CYS A 524 -23.47 -11.60 -22.80
C CYS A 524 -22.80 -12.90 -23.24
N PHE A 525 -22.00 -13.50 -22.36
CA PHE A 525 -21.53 -14.88 -22.51
C PHE A 525 -22.47 -15.78 -21.70
N ASP A 526 -23.24 -16.62 -22.40
CA ASP A 526 -23.83 -17.82 -21.85
C ASP A 526 -22.76 -18.92 -21.82
N ALA A 527 -22.62 -19.59 -20.67
CA ALA A 527 -21.78 -20.76 -20.52
C ALA A 527 -22.69 -21.99 -20.45
N SER A 528 -22.46 -22.91 -21.39
CA SER A 528 -22.88 -24.32 -21.34
C SER A 528 -21.92 -25.12 -20.47
#